data_AF-A0A553N6S4-F1
#
_entry.id   AF-A0A553N6S4-F1
#
_cell.length_a   1.000
_cell.length_b   1.000
_cell.length_c   1.000
_cell.angle_alpha   90.00
_cell.angle_beta   90.00
_cell.angle_gamma   90.00
#
_symmetry.space_group_name_H-M   'P 1'
#
loop_
_entity.id
_entity.type
_entity.pdbx_description
1 polymer ?
#
loop_
_entity_poly.entity_id
_entity_poly.type
_entity_poly.pdbx_seq_one_letter_code
_entity_poly.pdbx_strand_id
1 'polypeptide(L)'
;MWRRLFRCSMSYSPDFEDDTDQSSSSSPSSTSSQPSSSSLDDSDQIISYNDKAEEKAPSGSRRDQHDRRDESTSRPRLIRQDTFTVKEGEEFIPQSNRTRPVTPNIRSQAGIRNILGGTKGNANALPDEIKNYLTNHFQMIKQENEDLRHSLKQKSKQLDQIADEHHKCRYLERDLGKCEDKLKQMSTQLEKEKAKTKMLTRQMKANENGDGGGDTGIVFYGVPPPNKANHERTTPESNESDDNKMEKKLRILKERIESQELQIQHLKQILTRELGSSEAVENAIHSNRTSWQGREEQIRKLEDALASMKTLLRESRSATSNRSEAEQDWRIREVRAKCQMAEVERDRLNEYTKVLLSRLKTAEGRGSKAEQVLREERRKSARLEHLLEKAHIEIRDSDSGKSSISSRNGASPAQIMRHGEDRHELVEEIEILTRELSDVRSLREQDLEMYQKLALDTRKVMESMAPMN
;
A
#
# COMPACT_ATOMS: atom_id res chain seq x y z
N MET A 1 29.59 13.50 37.21
CA MET A 1 28.97 12.16 37.33
C MET A 1 27.74 12.20 36.44
N TRP A 2 27.70 11.74 35.20
CA TRP A 2 27.90 10.38 34.69
C TRP A 2 28.49 10.45 33.27
N ARG A 3 29.72 9.95 33.07
CA ARG A 3 30.34 9.67 31.76
C ARG A 3 31.18 8.42 31.95
N ARG A 4 30.70 7.27 31.47
CA ARG A 4 31.30 5.91 31.41
C ARG A 4 30.10 4.97 31.21
N LEU A 5 30.01 4.02 30.29
CA LEU A 5 30.93 3.23 29.49
C LEU A 5 30.11 2.69 28.30
N PHE A 6 30.71 2.57 27.11
CA PHE A 6 30.59 1.37 26.25
C PHE A 6 31.57 1.56 25.08
N ARG A 7 32.82 1.16 25.33
CA ARG A 7 33.83 0.88 24.30
C ARG A 7 33.79 -0.64 24.15
N CYS A 8 33.07 -1.15 23.14
CA CYS A 8 33.27 -2.51 22.68
C CYS A 8 34.26 -2.45 21.51
N SER A 9 35.51 -2.75 21.81
CA SER A 9 36.55 -3.09 20.84
C SER A 9 36.23 -4.46 20.27
N MET A 10 35.78 -4.51 19.02
CA MET A 10 35.71 -5.74 18.24
C MET A 10 37.05 -5.88 17.51
N SER A 11 37.97 -6.65 18.10
CA SER A 11 39.20 -7.08 17.46
C SER A 11 38.87 -8.21 16.49
N TYR A 12 38.93 -7.93 15.19
CA TYR A 12 38.80 -8.92 14.12
C TYR A 12 40.18 -9.55 13.86
N SER A 13 40.27 -10.86 14.02
CA SER A 13 41.44 -11.68 13.71
C SER A 13 41.27 -12.22 12.29
N PRO A 14 42.19 -11.98 11.34
CA PRO A 14 42.11 -12.57 10.01
C PRO A 14 43.10 -13.73 9.92
N ASP A 15 42.65 -14.93 10.27
CA ASP A 15 43.34 -16.17 9.90
C ASP A 15 42.28 -17.12 9.35
N PHE A 16 42.11 -17.11 8.03
CA PHE A 16 41.50 -18.24 7.33
C PHE A 16 42.28 -18.49 6.06
N GLU A 17 42.96 -19.63 6.06
CA GLU A 17 43.86 -20.09 5.03
C GLU A 17 43.14 -20.38 3.72
N ASP A 18 43.93 -20.15 2.68
CA ASP A 18 43.69 -20.26 1.25
C ASP A 18 43.84 -21.73 0.85
N ASP A 19 42.74 -22.39 0.52
CA ASP A 19 42.74 -23.67 -0.19
C ASP A 19 41.54 -23.68 -1.15
N THR A 20 41.75 -23.13 -2.35
CA THR A 20 40.87 -23.47 -3.48
C THR A 20 41.72 -23.96 -4.65
N ASP A 21 41.65 -25.27 -4.81
CA ASP A 21 42.29 -26.05 -5.85
C ASP A 21 42.02 -25.50 -7.25
N GLN A 22 43.11 -25.47 -8.01
CA GLN A 22 43.14 -25.36 -9.45
C GLN A 22 42.37 -26.53 -10.06
N SER A 23 41.29 -26.23 -10.78
CA SER A 23 40.70 -27.16 -11.74
C SER A 23 40.41 -26.42 -13.03
N SER A 24 41.40 -26.52 -13.90
CA SER A 24 41.35 -26.27 -15.33
C SER A 24 40.25 -27.08 -16.02
N SER A 25 39.37 -26.42 -16.79
CA SER A 25 38.77 -27.05 -17.97
C SER A 25 38.17 -26.03 -18.96
N SER A 26 38.89 -25.88 -20.08
CA SER A 26 38.36 -25.82 -21.46
C SER A 26 37.32 -24.76 -21.84
N SER A 27 37.82 -23.74 -22.53
CA SER A 27 37.09 -22.93 -23.51
C SER A 27 36.53 -23.78 -24.66
N PRO A 28 35.44 -23.32 -25.29
CA PRO A 28 35.32 -23.42 -26.73
C PRO A 28 35.19 -22.04 -27.35
N SER A 29 36.13 -21.75 -28.25
CA SER A 29 36.00 -20.83 -29.37
C SER A 29 34.76 -21.18 -30.21
N SER A 30 34.03 -20.17 -30.70
CA SER A 30 33.71 -20.02 -32.13
C SER A 30 32.74 -18.86 -32.42
N THR A 31 33.10 -18.12 -33.47
CA THR A 31 32.22 -17.53 -34.50
C THR A 31 31.33 -16.33 -34.15
N SER A 32 31.98 -15.17 -34.21
CA SER A 32 31.61 -14.04 -35.09
C SER A 32 30.55 -14.36 -36.15
N SER A 33 29.40 -13.70 -36.04
CA SER A 33 28.53 -13.33 -37.17
C SER A 33 27.83 -12.01 -36.84
N GLN A 34 28.20 -10.94 -37.56
CA GLN A 34 27.40 -9.72 -37.67
C GLN A 34 26.05 -10.03 -38.32
N PRO A 35 25.03 -9.21 -38.03
CA PRO A 35 24.13 -8.80 -39.09
C PRO A 35 24.08 -7.28 -39.24
N SER A 36 24.20 -6.91 -40.50
CA SER A 36 23.94 -5.65 -41.16
C SER A 36 22.62 -4.98 -40.76
N SER A 37 22.74 -3.66 -40.56
CA SER A 37 21.80 -2.60 -40.92
C SER A 37 20.55 -3.01 -41.72
N SER A 38 19.37 -2.79 -41.14
CA SER A 38 18.16 -2.50 -41.89
C SER A 38 17.42 -1.34 -41.21
N SER A 39 17.42 -0.20 -41.91
CA SER A 39 16.57 0.95 -41.67
C SER A 39 15.11 0.56 -41.84
N LEU A 40 14.28 0.83 -40.84
CA LEU A 40 12.84 0.93 -41.00
C LEU A 40 12.39 2.18 -40.25
N ASP A 41 11.98 3.16 -41.05
CA ASP A 41 11.10 4.26 -40.68
C ASP A 41 9.84 3.68 -40.01
N ASP A 42 9.56 4.08 -38.77
CA ASP A 42 8.20 3.98 -38.23
C ASP A 42 7.83 5.30 -37.55
N SER A 43 7.30 6.14 -38.43
CA SER A 43 6.39 7.27 -38.27
C SER A 43 5.67 7.40 -36.93
N ASP A 44 5.73 8.62 -36.41
CA ASP A 44 4.87 9.20 -35.39
C ASP A 44 3.37 8.86 -35.58
N GLN A 45 2.80 8.10 -34.64
CA GLN A 45 1.35 8.10 -34.41
C GLN A 45 1.03 8.93 -33.16
N ILE A 46 0.68 10.18 -33.44
CA ILE A 46 0.00 11.11 -32.55
C ILE A 46 -1.34 10.50 -32.15
N ILE A 47 -1.45 10.04 -30.89
CA ILE A 47 -2.73 9.65 -30.30
C ILE A 47 -3.51 10.93 -29.96
N SER A 48 -4.37 11.32 -30.89
CA SER A 48 -5.39 12.37 -30.70
C SER A 48 -6.59 11.80 -29.94
N TYR A 49 -6.83 12.30 -28.73
CA TYR A 49 -8.06 12.04 -28.00
C TYR A 49 -9.15 13.01 -28.49
N ASN A 50 -10.13 12.48 -29.24
CA ASN A 50 -11.34 13.20 -29.60
C ASN A 50 -12.35 13.13 -28.43
N ASP A 51 -12.50 14.27 -27.74
CA ASP A 51 -13.69 14.60 -26.95
C ASP A 51 -14.92 14.62 -27.87
N LYS A 52 -15.83 13.66 -27.70
CA LYS A 52 -17.19 13.76 -28.24
C LYS A 52 -18.16 14.08 -27.11
N ALA A 53 -18.54 15.35 -27.11
CA ALA A 53 -19.72 15.87 -26.45
C ALA A 53 -20.98 15.17 -27.01
N GLU A 54 -21.79 14.58 -26.12
CA GLU A 54 -23.17 14.24 -26.45
C GLU A 54 -24.05 15.47 -26.20
N GLU A 55 -24.49 16.01 -27.33
CA GLU A 55 -25.38 17.13 -27.47
C GLU A 55 -26.85 16.69 -27.31
N LYS A 56 -27.65 17.66 -26.88
CA LYS A 56 -29.05 17.58 -26.51
C LYS A 56 -30.02 17.36 -27.70
N ALA A 57 -31.21 16.93 -27.29
CA ALA A 57 -32.57 17.31 -27.76
C ALA A 57 -33.25 16.39 -28.81
N PRO A 58 -34.60 16.45 -29.00
CA PRO A 58 -35.61 17.28 -28.32
C PRO A 58 -36.91 16.55 -27.88
N SER A 59 -37.72 17.32 -27.16
CA SER A 59 -39.17 17.28 -26.92
C SER A 59 -40.06 16.32 -27.74
N GLY A 60 -40.90 15.57 -27.02
CA GLY A 60 -42.14 14.98 -27.51
C GLY A 60 -43.21 15.04 -26.42
N SER A 61 -44.26 15.83 -26.67
CA SER A 61 -45.33 16.19 -25.75
C SER A 61 -46.59 15.36 -26.02
N ARG A 62 -47.33 15.09 -24.93
CA ARG A 62 -48.79 14.85 -24.81
C ARG A 62 -49.38 13.45 -25.01
N ARG A 63 -50.14 13.11 -23.95
CA ARG A 63 -51.43 12.37 -23.88
C ARG A 63 -51.39 10.89 -24.22
N ASP A 64 -51.65 10.04 -23.22
CA ASP A 64 -53.03 9.65 -22.94
C ASP A 64 -53.20 9.09 -21.52
N GLN A 65 -54.35 9.40 -20.94
CA GLN A 65 -54.90 8.73 -19.77
C GLN A 65 -55.38 7.35 -20.22
N HIS A 66 -55.07 6.28 -19.48
CA HIS A 66 -56.06 5.30 -19.02
C HIS A 66 -55.40 4.20 -18.16
N ASP A 67 -56.16 3.80 -17.14
CA ASP A 67 -56.22 2.47 -16.53
C ASP A 67 -55.15 2.02 -15.51
N ARG A 68 -55.54 2.24 -14.24
CA ARG A 68 -55.74 1.20 -13.22
C ARG A 68 -55.04 -0.15 -13.49
N ARG A 69 -54.04 -0.46 -12.68
CA ARG A 69 -53.97 -1.75 -11.96
C ARG A 69 -53.10 -1.61 -10.71
N ASP A 70 -53.73 -1.91 -9.59
CA ASP A 70 -53.10 -2.19 -8.31
C ASP A 70 -52.18 -3.40 -8.46
N GLU A 71 -50.87 -3.17 -8.50
CA GLU A 71 -49.87 -4.21 -8.24
C GLU A 71 -49.07 -3.83 -7.00
N SER A 72 -49.58 -4.34 -5.87
CA SER A 72 -48.94 -4.43 -4.58
C SER A 72 -47.66 -5.27 -4.64
N THR A 73 -46.58 -4.68 -5.17
CA THR A 73 -45.22 -5.19 -4.94
C THR A 73 -44.77 -4.75 -3.55
N SER A 74 -45.19 -5.54 -2.58
CA SER A 74 -44.69 -5.58 -1.20
C SER A 74 -43.16 -5.66 -1.24
N ARG A 75 -42.50 -4.50 -1.06
CA ARG A 75 -41.07 -4.44 -0.80
C ARG A 75 -40.81 -5.15 0.54
N PRO A 76 -39.94 -6.16 0.61
CA PRO A 76 -39.57 -6.76 1.88
C PRO A 76 -38.95 -5.65 2.75
N ARG A 77 -39.57 -5.40 3.90
CA ARG A 77 -38.98 -4.55 4.94
C ARG A 77 -37.65 -5.18 5.34
N LEU A 78 -36.54 -4.56 4.92
CA LEU A 78 -35.25 -4.86 5.53
C LEU A 78 -35.39 -4.58 7.02
N ILE A 79 -35.39 -5.66 7.80
CA ILE A 79 -35.21 -5.63 9.24
C ILE A 79 -33.89 -4.91 9.45
N ARG A 80 -33.97 -3.76 10.12
CA ARG A 80 -32.82 -2.95 10.50
C ARG A 80 -31.80 -3.88 11.14
N GLN A 81 -30.64 -3.99 10.52
CA GLN A 81 -29.46 -4.57 11.15
C GLN A 81 -29.20 -3.76 12.41
N ASP A 82 -29.13 -4.46 13.54
CA ASP A 82 -28.88 -3.90 14.85
C ASP A 82 -27.58 -3.09 14.81
N THR A 83 -27.71 -1.77 14.93
CA THR A 83 -26.60 -0.88 15.26
C THR A 83 -26.19 -1.17 16.70
N PHE A 84 -25.20 -2.04 16.87
CA PHE A 84 -24.52 -2.23 18.15
C PHE A 84 -23.80 -0.94 18.53
N THR A 85 -24.27 -0.29 19.59
CA THR A 85 -23.51 0.77 20.25
C THR A 85 -22.50 0.10 21.17
N VAL A 86 -21.22 0.14 20.79
CA VAL A 86 -20.13 -0.28 21.66
C VAL A 86 -20.05 0.73 22.80
N LYS A 87 -20.45 0.31 24.00
CA LYS A 87 -20.23 1.09 25.22
C LYS A 87 -18.73 1.01 25.55
N GLU A 88 -18.01 2.11 25.35
CA GLU A 88 -16.69 2.32 25.94
C GLU A 88 -16.85 2.34 27.47
N GLY A 89 -16.36 1.31 28.16
CA GLY A 89 -16.37 1.30 29.63
C GLY A 89 -16.17 -0.03 30.33
N GLU A 90 -16.30 -1.17 29.64
CA GLU A 90 -15.99 -2.47 30.24
C GLU A 90 -14.73 -3.06 29.61
N GLU A 91 -13.67 -3.14 30.41
CA GLU A 91 -12.47 -3.91 30.10
C GLU A 91 -12.88 -5.37 29.89
N PHE A 92 -13.09 -5.73 28.63
CA PHE A 92 -13.24 -7.11 28.20
C PHE A 92 -11.90 -7.79 28.43
N ILE A 93 -11.71 -8.37 29.62
CA ILE A 93 -10.63 -9.31 29.89
C ILE A 93 -11.00 -10.55 29.09
N PRO A 94 -10.32 -10.87 27.97
CA PRO A 94 -10.60 -12.11 27.28
C PRO A 94 -10.25 -13.23 28.25
N GLN A 95 -11.27 -13.94 28.73
CA GLN A 95 -11.07 -15.27 29.29
C GLN A 95 -10.62 -16.15 28.13
N SER A 96 -9.34 -16.05 27.77
CA SER A 96 -8.68 -17.08 27.00
C SER A 96 -8.82 -18.32 27.86
N ASN A 97 -9.72 -19.20 27.47
CA ASN A 97 -9.62 -20.60 27.80
C ASN A 97 -8.28 -21.05 27.23
N ARG A 98 -7.22 -20.85 28.02
CA ARG A 98 -5.96 -21.56 27.92
C ARG A 98 -6.34 -23.02 28.09
N THR A 99 -6.74 -23.64 26.99
CA THR A 99 -6.50 -25.04 26.75
C THR A 99 -5.02 -25.21 27.01
N ARG A 100 -4.69 -25.62 28.24
CA ARG A 100 -3.35 -26.06 28.59
C ARG A 100 -2.94 -27.01 27.46
N PRO A 101 -1.75 -26.85 26.85
CA PRO A 101 -1.29 -27.78 25.86
C PRO A 101 -1.41 -29.16 26.49
N VAL A 102 -2.33 -29.97 25.96
CA VAL A 102 -2.45 -31.37 26.32
C VAL A 102 -1.15 -31.95 25.81
N THR A 103 -0.12 -31.95 26.66
CA THR A 103 1.09 -32.72 26.43
C THR A 103 0.58 -34.13 26.22
N PRO A 104 0.76 -34.73 25.02
CA PRO A 104 0.33 -36.09 24.80
C PRO A 104 1.05 -36.92 25.85
N ASN A 105 0.29 -37.43 26.81
CA ASN A 105 0.79 -38.23 27.90
C ASN A 105 1.57 -39.37 27.26
N ILE A 106 2.89 -39.37 27.43
CA ILE A 106 3.87 -40.29 26.83
C ILE A 106 3.71 -41.66 27.51
N ARG A 107 2.52 -42.24 27.46
CA ARG A 107 2.20 -43.60 27.91
C ARG A 107 2.18 -44.58 26.73
N SER A 108 2.25 -44.09 25.49
CA SER A 108 2.31 -44.94 24.28
C SER A 108 3.67 -45.62 24.07
N GLN A 109 4.78 -45.10 24.60
CA GLN A 109 6.06 -45.83 24.56
C GLN A 109 6.06 -47.07 25.46
N ALA A 110 5.28 -47.08 26.54
CA ALA A 110 5.13 -48.27 27.39
C ALA A 110 4.31 -49.37 26.71
N GLY A 111 3.36 -49.01 25.84
CA GLY A 111 2.55 -49.98 25.08
C GLY A 111 3.38 -50.83 24.12
N ILE A 112 4.26 -50.20 23.33
CA ILE A 112 5.12 -50.91 22.37
C ILE A 112 6.15 -51.77 23.10
N ARG A 113 6.74 -51.26 24.21
CA ARG A 113 7.62 -52.08 25.07
C ARG A 113 6.89 -53.23 25.76
N ASN A 114 5.60 -53.11 26.07
CA ASN A 114 4.83 -54.20 26.67
C ASN A 114 4.40 -55.24 25.64
N ILE A 115 4.13 -54.84 24.39
CA ILE A 115 3.84 -55.78 23.29
C ILE A 115 5.11 -56.56 22.90
N LEU A 116 6.28 -55.90 22.87
CA LEU A 116 7.57 -56.56 22.60
C LEU A 116 8.19 -57.23 23.85
N GLY A 117 7.83 -56.78 25.05
CA GLY A 117 8.38 -57.26 26.32
C GLY A 117 7.56 -58.37 26.99
N GLY A 118 6.28 -58.49 26.66
CA GLY A 118 5.41 -59.59 27.12
C GLY A 118 5.76 -60.95 26.49
N THR A 119 6.58 -60.96 25.44
CA THR A 119 7.05 -62.17 24.74
C THR A 119 8.50 -62.53 25.06
N LYS A 120 9.04 -62.07 26.20
CA LYS A 120 10.42 -62.38 26.65
C LYS A 120 10.74 -63.90 26.75
N GLY A 121 9.73 -64.77 26.71
CA GLY A 121 9.91 -66.22 26.62
C GLY A 121 9.99 -66.80 25.19
N ASN A 122 9.61 -66.06 24.14
CA ASN A 122 9.48 -66.60 22.77
C ASN A 122 10.05 -65.70 21.66
N ALA A 123 10.68 -64.57 21.99
CA ALA A 123 11.33 -63.72 20.98
C ALA A 123 12.45 -64.46 20.19
N ASN A 124 13.02 -65.53 20.76
CA ASN A 124 13.98 -66.38 20.06
C ASN A 124 13.34 -67.33 19.04
N ALA A 125 12.01 -67.53 19.08
CA ALA A 125 11.31 -68.48 18.21
C ALA A 125 11.02 -67.92 16.80
N LEU A 126 11.22 -66.62 16.58
CA LEU A 126 11.11 -66.04 15.23
C LEU A 126 12.39 -66.36 14.43
N PRO A 127 12.26 -66.79 13.16
CA PRO A 127 13.40 -66.89 12.24
C PRO A 127 14.17 -65.57 12.17
N ASP A 128 15.50 -65.64 12.10
CA ASP A 128 16.36 -64.46 12.15
C ASP A 128 16.11 -63.49 10.98
N GLU A 129 15.64 -63.99 9.84
CA GLU A 129 15.19 -63.19 8.70
C GLU A 129 14.04 -62.25 9.09
N ILE A 130 13.05 -62.72 9.85
CA ILE A 130 11.92 -61.91 10.30
C ILE A 130 12.38 -60.88 11.34
N LYS A 131 13.30 -61.26 12.24
CA LYS A 131 13.88 -60.32 13.22
C LYS A 131 14.65 -59.20 12.53
N ASN A 132 15.45 -59.51 11.51
CA ASN A 132 16.19 -58.53 10.72
C ASN A 132 15.25 -57.60 9.96
N TYR A 133 14.21 -58.16 9.31
CA TYR A 133 13.20 -57.35 8.63
C TYR A 133 12.51 -56.37 9.59
N LEU A 134 12.03 -56.85 10.74
CA LEU A 134 11.38 -56.00 11.73
C LEU A 134 12.32 -54.92 12.27
N THR A 135 13.58 -55.27 12.55
CA THR A 135 14.59 -54.32 13.04
C THR A 135 14.85 -53.21 12.02
N ASN A 136 15.06 -53.58 10.75
CA ASN A 136 15.27 -52.63 9.66
C ASN A 136 14.03 -51.74 9.44
N HIS A 137 12.83 -52.33 9.48
CA HIS A 137 11.58 -51.59 9.29
C HIS A 137 11.33 -50.60 10.43
N PHE A 138 11.55 -51.00 11.70
CA PHE A 138 11.46 -50.07 12.83
C PHE A 138 12.52 -48.97 12.78
N GLN A 139 13.72 -49.29 12.28
CA GLN A 139 14.76 -48.29 12.08
C GLN A 139 14.38 -47.26 11.01
N MET A 140 13.81 -47.71 9.88
CA MET A 140 13.25 -46.82 8.86
C MET A 140 12.14 -45.93 9.42
N ILE A 141 11.17 -46.50 10.14
CA ILE A 141 10.09 -45.73 10.78
C ILE A 141 10.65 -44.69 11.75
N LYS A 142 11.69 -45.05 12.52
CA LYS A 142 12.33 -44.12 13.45
C LYS A 142 12.97 -42.95 12.70
N GLN A 143 13.70 -43.22 11.62
CA GLN A 143 14.36 -42.20 10.82
C GLN A 143 13.34 -41.28 10.14
N GLU A 144 12.29 -41.83 9.54
CA GLU A 144 11.20 -41.07 8.94
C GLU A 144 10.51 -40.16 9.98
N ASN A 145 10.27 -40.66 11.20
CA ASN A 145 9.74 -39.82 12.28
C ASN A 145 10.68 -38.70 12.72
N GLU A 146 12.00 -38.91 12.68
CA GLU A 146 12.98 -37.86 12.94
C GLU A 146 12.96 -36.79 11.84
N ASP A 147 12.91 -37.20 10.58
CA ASP A 147 12.80 -36.30 9.42
C ASP A 147 11.50 -35.48 9.47
N LEU A 148 10.37 -36.11 9.79
CA LEU A 148 9.09 -35.43 9.99
C LEU A 148 9.14 -34.41 11.14
N ARG A 149 9.83 -34.72 12.24
CA ARG A 149 10.04 -33.76 13.34
C ARG A 149 10.89 -32.57 12.90
N HIS A 150 11.93 -32.79 12.12
CA HIS A 150 12.76 -31.71 11.56
C HIS A 150 11.96 -30.83 10.60
N SER A 151 11.19 -31.45 9.70
CA SER A 151 10.29 -30.75 8.78
C SER A 151 9.25 -29.91 9.54
N LEU A 152 8.60 -30.48 10.55
CA LEU A 152 7.61 -29.79 11.38
C LEU A 152 8.24 -28.61 12.15
N LYS A 153 9.45 -28.78 12.69
CA LYS A 153 10.20 -27.69 13.34
C LYS A 153 10.53 -26.56 12.36
N GLN A 154 10.90 -26.90 11.12
CA GLN A 154 11.16 -25.90 10.09
C GLN A 154 9.88 -25.16 9.69
N LYS A 155 8.76 -25.86 9.49
CA LYS A 155 7.46 -25.26 9.21
C LYS A 155 6.97 -24.37 10.35
N SER A 156 7.18 -24.76 11.61
CA SER A 156 6.89 -23.93 12.77
C SER A 156 7.66 -22.61 12.73
N LYS A 157 8.97 -22.64 12.44
CA LYS A 157 9.78 -21.42 12.29
C LYS A 157 9.30 -20.52 11.15
N GLN A 158 8.85 -21.11 10.04
CA GLN A 158 8.27 -20.34 8.92
C GLN A 158 6.96 -19.65 9.34
N LEU A 159 6.12 -20.32 10.14
CA LEU A 159 4.91 -19.71 10.68
C LEU A 159 5.21 -18.56 11.62
N ASP A 160 6.22 -18.70 12.48
CA ASP A 160 6.65 -17.62 13.38
C ASP A 160 7.14 -16.39 12.59
N GLN A 161 7.91 -16.60 11.51
CA GLN A 161 8.35 -15.52 10.61
C GLN A 161 7.17 -14.81 9.93
N ILE A 162 6.19 -15.56 9.44
CA ILE A 162 4.97 -14.99 8.83
C ILE A 162 4.18 -14.17 9.86
N ALA A 163 4.11 -14.64 11.12
CA ALA A 163 3.44 -13.91 12.19
C ALA A 163 4.13 -12.57 12.49
N ASP A 164 5.46 -12.54 12.52
CA ASP A 164 6.25 -11.31 12.71
C ASP A 164 6.07 -10.32 11.55
N GLU A 165 6.07 -10.82 10.31
CA GLU A 165 5.79 -10.01 9.12
C GLU A 165 4.38 -9.41 9.15
N HIS A 166 3.39 -10.21 9.52
CA HIS A 166 2.00 -9.74 9.66
C HIS A 166 1.88 -8.67 10.76
N HIS A 167 2.60 -8.82 11.87
CA HIS A 167 2.65 -7.78 12.91
C HIS A 167 3.27 -6.48 12.38
N LYS A 168 4.32 -6.56 11.57
CA LYS A 168 4.95 -5.40 10.92
C LYS A 168 4.00 -4.72 9.92
N CYS A 169 3.23 -5.48 9.13
CA CYS A 169 2.21 -4.93 8.23
C CYS A 169 1.15 -4.13 9.00
N ARG A 170 0.62 -4.68 10.10
CA ARG A 170 -0.36 -3.96 10.95
C ARG A 170 0.18 -2.67 11.54
N TYR A 171 1.48 -2.59 11.80
CA TYR A 171 2.12 -1.36 12.25
C TYR A 171 2.13 -0.30 11.14
N LEU A 172 2.52 -0.69 9.93
CA LEU A 172 2.54 0.20 8.78
C LEU A 172 1.15 0.69 8.38
N GLU A 173 0.12 -0.16 8.46
CA GLU A 173 -1.28 0.24 8.24
C GLU A 173 -1.74 1.34 9.20
N ARG A 174 -1.36 1.23 10.48
CA ARG A 174 -1.66 2.28 11.47
C ARG A 174 -0.98 3.60 11.16
N ASP A 175 0.25 3.57 10.68
CA ASP A 175 0.97 4.80 10.32
C ASP A 175 0.46 5.41 9.01
N LEU A 176 0.07 4.56 8.04
CA LEU A 176 -0.62 4.99 6.82
C LEU A 176 -1.93 5.73 7.17
N GLY A 177 -2.74 5.17 8.08
CA GLY A 177 -3.97 5.82 8.55
C GLY A 177 -3.74 7.21 9.16
N LYS A 178 -2.68 7.37 9.96
CA LYS A 178 -2.31 8.71 10.50
C LYS A 178 -1.94 9.69 9.40
N CYS A 179 -1.23 9.23 8.37
CA CYS A 179 -0.87 10.06 7.21
C CYS A 179 -2.10 10.47 6.40
N GLU A 180 -3.06 9.56 6.19
CA GLU A 180 -4.33 9.85 5.53
C GLU A 180 -5.15 10.89 6.29
N ASP A 181 -5.24 10.78 7.62
CA ASP A 181 -5.95 11.76 8.45
C ASP A 181 -5.29 13.13 8.38
N LYS A 182 -3.95 13.19 8.39
CA LYS A 182 -3.21 14.44 8.20
C LYS A 182 -3.45 15.04 6.82
N LEU A 183 -3.53 14.21 5.77
CA LEU A 183 -3.83 14.65 4.41
C LEU A 183 -5.26 15.21 4.31
N LYS A 184 -6.25 14.54 4.92
CA LYS A 184 -7.63 15.05 5.03
C LYS A 184 -7.69 16.40 5.77
N GLN A 185 -6.91 16.56 6.84
CA GLN A 185 -6.82 17.82 7.57
C GLN A 185 -6.26 18.95 6.70
N MET A 186 -5.15 18.72 6.01
CA MET A 186 -4.53 19.70 5.10
C MET A 186 -5.45 20.05 3.92
N SER A 187 -6.13 19.06 3.35
CA SER A 187 -7.12 19.27 2.28
C SER A 187 -8.29 20.15 2.75
N THR A 188 -8.81 19.90 3.96
CA THR A 188 -9.86 20.72 4.56
C THR A 188 -9.38 22.17 4.81
N GLN A 189 -8.12 22.36 5.21
CA GLN A 189 -7.53 23.69 5.36
C GLN A 189 -7.39 24.40 4.01
N LEU A 190 -6.95 23.69 2.98
CA LEU A 190 -6.83 24.24 1.63
C LEU A 190 -8.18 24.72 1.08
N GLU A 191 -9.25 23.95 1.28
CA GLU A 191 -10.60 24.36 0.86
C GLU A 191 -11.12 25.58 1.64
N LYS A 192 -10.81 25.69 2.94
CA LYS A 192 -11.11 26.89 3.72
C LYS A 192 -10.37 28.12 3.19
N GLU A 193 -9.09 27.99 2.85
CA GLU A 193 -8.31 29.08 2.27
C GLU A 193 -8.83 29.47 0.87
N LYS A 194 -9.15 28.49 0.01
CA LYS A 194 -9.79 28.76 -1.30
C LYS A 194 -11.11 29.52 -1.14
N ALA A 195 -11.93 29.16 -0.15
CA ALA A 195 -13.19 29.86 0.13
C ALA A 195 -12.95 31.30 0.59
N LYS A 196 -11.94 31.54 1.45
CA LYS A 196 -11.53 32.90 1.86
C LYS A 196 -11.06 33.72 0.68
N THR A 197 -10.18 33.19 -0.17
CA THR A 197 -9.71 33.87 -1.38
C THR A 197 -10.87 34.22 -2.30
N LYS A 198 -11.82 33.29 -2.52
CA LYS A 198 -13.01 33.53 -3.34
C LYS A 198 -13.91 34.64 -2.76
N MET A 199 -14.05 34.71 -1.44
CA MET A 199 -14.76 35.80 -0.76
C MET A 199 -14.06 37.15 -0.96
N LEU A 200 -12.73 37.19 -0.78
CA LEU A 200 -11.93 38.41 -0.98
C LEU A 200 -12.03 38.91 -2.43
N THR A 201 -11.92 38.01 -3.42
CA THR A 201 -12.08 38.34 -4.84
C THR A 201 -13.49 38.85 -5.15
N ARG A 202 -14.54 38.31 -4.51
CA ARG A 202 -15.92 38.82 -4.67
C ARG A 202 -16.07 40.21 -4.07
N GLN A 203 -15.48 40.48 -2.90
CA GLN A 203 -15.49 41.82 -2.31
C GLN A 203 -14.75 42.84 -3.19
N MET A 204 -13.59 42.46 -3.73
CA MET A 204 -12.87 43.29 -4.69
C MET A 204 -13.72 43.62 -5.92
N LYS A 205 -14.36 42.62 -6.54
CA LYS A 205 -15.25 42.84 -7.69
C LYS A 205 -16.49 43.69 -7.37
N ALA A 206 -17.05 43.55 -6.17
CA ALA A 206 -18.19 44.35 -5.72
C ALA A 206 -17.79 45.83 -5.54
N ASN A 207 -16.57 46.09 -5.06
CA ASN A 207 -16.04 47.45 -4.94
C ASN A 207 -15.71 48.06 -6.31
N GLU A 208 -15.27 47.26 -7.29
CA GLU A 208 -14.97 47.73 -8.65
C GLU A 208 -16.22 48.09 -9.48
N ASN A 209 -17.33 47.38 -9.28
CA ASN A 209 -18.59 47.64 -10.01
C ASN A 209 -19.49 48.68 -9.32
N GLY A 210 -19.04 49.28 -8.22
CA GLY A 210 -19.72 50.37 -7.51
C GLY A 210 -19.40 51.74 -8.12
N ASP A 211 -19.59 51.92 -9.42
CA ASP A 211 -19.58 53.23 -10.07
C ASP A 211 -21.01 53.55 -10.53
N GLY A 212 -21.68 54.42 -9.77
CA GLY A 212 -23.06 54.78 -10.05
C GLY A 212 -23.81 55.55 -8.96
N GLY A 213 -23.14 56.49 -8.27
CA GLY A 213 -23.81 57.62 -7.61
C GLY A 213 -24.32 57.38 -6.19
N GLY A 214 -23.79 58.16 -5.24
CA GLY A 214 -24.36 58.22 -3.88
C GLY A 214 -23.38 58.73 -2.84
N ASP A 215 -23.07 60.01 -2.92
CA ASP A 215 -22.57 60.83 -1.81
C ASP A 215 -23.41 60.58 -0.53
N THR A 216 -22.92 59.71 0.36
CA THR A 216 -23.40 59.63 1.74
C THR A 216 -22.25 59.18 2.64
N GLY A 217 -21.86 60.08 3.53
CA GLY A 217 -20.90 59.81 4.59
C GLY A 217 -21.36 58.65 5.48
N ILE A 218 -20.61 57.56 5.46
CA ILE A 218 -20.77 56.47 6.43
C ILE A 218 -19.72 56.67 7.52
N VAL A 219 -20.23 57.12 8.66
CA VAL A 219 -19.55 57.22 9.95
C VAL A 219 -19.08 55.82 10.37
N PHE A 220 -17.77 55.67 10.47
CA PHE A 220 -17.08 54.50 10.98
C PHE A 220 -17.30 54.40 12.50
N TYR A 221 -18.39 53.75 12.93
CA TYR A 221 -18.54 53.31 14.32
C TYR A 221 -17.75 52.02 14.54
N GLY A 222 -16.88 52.07 15.55
CA GLY A 222 -15.89 51.06 15.87
C GLY A 222 -16.46 49.65 16.06
N VAL A 223 -15.78 48.70 15.42
CA VAL A 223 -15.88 47.27 15.71
C VAL A 223 -14.83 46.95 16.79
N PRO A 224 -15.23 46.39 17.95
CA PRO A 224 -14.30 46.05 19.02
C PRO A 224 -13.44 44.83 18.65
N PRO A 225 -12.22 44.71 19.22
CA PRO A 225 -11.25 43.68 18.85
C PRO A 225 -11.72 42.31 19.36
N PRO A 226 -11.57 41.23 18.57
CA PRO A 226 -11.83 39.89 19.06
C PRO A 226 -10.70 39.48 20.02
N ASN A 227 -11.11 39.17 21.24
CA ASN A 227 -10.29 38.63 22.31
C ASN A 227 -9.49 37.40 21.85
N LYS A 228 -8.17 37.47 22.07
CA LYS A 228 -7.26 36.34 22.03
C LYS A 228 -7.46 35.54 23.31
N ALA A 229 -8.00 34.33 23.20
CA ALA A 229 -7.89 33.32 24.24
C ALA A 229 -7.61 31.96 23.60
N ASN A 230 -6.41 31.46 23.89
CA ASN A 230 -6.04 30.06 24.02
C ASN A 230 -6.16 29.15 22.78
N HIS A 231 -5.04 28.98 22.08
CA HIS A 231 -4.47 27.64 21.85
C HIS A 231 -3.00 27.75 21.42
N GLU A 232 -2.10 27.71 22.41
CA GLU A 232 -0.76 27.15 22.21
C GLU A 232 -0.94 25.66 21.86
N ARG A 233 -0.99 25.39 20.55
CA ARG A 233 -0.74 24.07 20.00
C ARG A 233 0.62 24.17 19.34
N THR A 234 1.62 23.64 20.03
CA THR A 234 2.98 23.44 19.53
C THR A 234 2.92 22.56 18.28
N THR A 235 2.81 23.23 17.13
CA THR A 235 3.10 22.62 15.84
C THR A 235 4.58 22.28 15.80
N PRO A 236 4.96 21.06 15.40
CA PRO A 236 6.36 20.74 15.20
C PRO A 236 6.92 21.70 14.16
N GLU A 237 8.03 22.35 14.50
CA GLU A 237 8.81 23.20 13.60
C GLU A 237 9.04 22.46 12.29
N SER A 238 8.22 22.75 11.29
CA SER A 238 8.59 22.45 9.92
C SER A 238 9.80 23.34 9.67
N ASN A 239 10.96 22.70 9.44
CA ASN A 239 12.16 23.35 8.92
C ASN A 239 11.83 23.99 7.56
N GLU A 240 11.13 25.13 7.61
CA GLU A 240 10.83 25.94 6.47
C GLU A 240 12.18 26.55 6.08
N SER A 241 12.76 25.99 5.01
CA SER A 241 14.04 26.44 4.45
C SER A 241 14.07 27.96 4.39
N ASP A 242 15.17 28.56 4.80
CA ASP A 242 15.31 30.02 4.82
C ASP A 242 15.09 30.64 3.43
N ASP A 243 15.26 29.85 2.37
CA ASP A 243 14.91 30.19 0.99
C ASP A 243 13.39 30.48 0.85
N ASN A 244 12.51 29.66 1.45
CA ASN A 244 11.06 29.87 1.42
C ASN A 244 10.64 31.10 2.22
N LYS A 245 11.34 31.42 3.32
CA LYS A 245 11.07 32.62 4.13
C LYS A 245 11.43 33.89 3.35
N MET A 246 12.56 33.86 2.63
CA MET A 246 12.99 34.97 1.79
C MET A 246 12.06 35.18 0.59
N GLU A 247 11.59 34.10 -0.03
CA GLU A 247 10.63 34.19 -1.12
C GLU A 247 9.28 34.80 -0.68
N LYS A 248 8.78 34.41 0.51
CA LYS A 248 7.60 35.04 1.11
C LYS A 248 7.79 36.54 1.37
N LYS A 249 8.95 36.95 1.91
CA LYS A 249 9.27 38.37 2.11
C LYS A 249 9.30 39.15 0.80
N LEU A 250 9.89 38.58 -0.26
CA LEU A 250 9.90 39.19 -1.60
C LEU A 250 8.47 39.36 -2.16
N ARG A 251 7.58 38.39 -1.92
CA ARG A 251 6.18 38.49 -2.36
C ARG A 251 5.45 39.63 -1.65
N ILE A 252 5.57 39.71 -0.32
CA ILE A 252 4.96 40.78 0.48
C ILE A 252 5.48 42.16 0.04
N LEU A 253 6.77 42.29 -0.25
CA LEU A 253 7.35 43.55 -0.73
C LEU A 253 6.81 43.95 -2.11
N LYS A 254 6.61 43.00 -3.03
CA LYS A 254 6.00 43.29 -4.34
C LYS A 254 4.56 43.79 -4.19
N GLU A 255 3.75 43.10 -3.40
CA GLU A 255 2.37 43.50 -3.13
C GLU A 255 2.30 44.90 -2.52
N ARG A 256 3.23 45.22 -1.61
CA ARG A 256 3.31 46.56 -1.01
C ARG A 256 3.72 47.64 -2.02
N ILE A 257 4.63 47.33 -2.95
CA ILE A 257 5.02 48.24 -4.04
C ILE A 257 3.80 48.51 -4.93
N GLU A 258 3.11 47.47 -5.39
CA GLU A 258 1.93 47.59 -6.27
C GLU A 258 0.83 48.42 -5.59
N SER A 259 0.57 48.17 -4.30
CA SER A 259 -0.41 48.94 -3.53
C SER A 259 -0.06 50.43 -3.43
N GLN A 260 1.22 50.77 -3.22
CA GLN A 260 1.65 52.16 -3.15
C GLN A 260 1.63 52.84 -4.52
N GLU A 261 1.96 52.12 -5.60
CA GLU A 261 1.84 52.64 -6.97
C GLU A 261 0.40 53.02 -7.31
N LEU A 262 -0.57 52.16 -6.94
CA LEU A 262 -2.00 52.47 -7.11
C LEU A 262 -2.43 53.69 -6.29
N GLN A 263 -1.93 53.82 -5.06
CA GLN A 263 -2.24 54.98 -4.21
C GLN A 263 -1.71 56.29 -4.82
N ILE A 264 -0.49 56.29 -5.37
CA ILE A 264 0.08 57.45 -6.06
C ILE A 264 -0.72 57.77 -7.32
N GLN A 265 -1.07 56.76 -8.12
CA GLN A 265 -1.90 56.96 -9.32
C GLN A 265 -3.25 57.59 -8.97
N HIS A 266 -3.91 57.12 -7.90
CA HIS A 266 -5.16 57.67 -7.43
C HIS A 266 -5.02 59.14 -6.99
N LEU A 267 -3.96 59.47 -6.22
CA LEU A 267 -3.69 60.86 -5.81
C LEU A 267 -3.41 61.76 -7.03
N LYS A 268 -2.65 61.28 -8.01
CA LYS A 268 -2.40 62.00 -9.28
C LYS A 268 -3.68 62.20 -10.09
N GLN A 269 -4.60 61.22 -10.11
CA GLN A 269 -5.90 61.35 -10.77
C GLN A 269 -6.79 62.40 -10.09
N ILE A 270 -6.84 62.44 -8.75
CA ILE A 270 -7.57 63.48 -8.00
C ILE A 270 -7.04 64.87 -8.38
N LEU A 271 -5.72 65.05 -8.34
CA LEU A 271 -5.10 66.32 -8.73
C LEU A 271 -5.37 66.67 -10.20
N THR A 272 -5.42 65.67 -11.09
CA THR A 272 -5.73 65.89 -12.52
C THR A 272 -7.14 66.42 -12.70
N ARG A 273 -8.11 65.89 -11.94
CA ARG A 273 -9.49 66.38 -11.95
C ARG A 273 -9.60 67.80 -11.40
N GLU A 274 -8.81 68.14 -10.38
CA GLU A 274 -8.81 69.47 -9.75
C GLU A 274 -8.08 70.54 -10.58
N LEU A 275 -7.01 70.17 -11.30
CA LEU A 275 -6.15 71.09 -12.05
C LEU A 275 -6.44 71.11 -13.57
N GLY A 276 -7.31 70.21 -14.04
CA GLY A 276 -7.80 70.18 -15.43
C GLY A 276 -6.82 69.64 -16.48
N SER A 277 -5.56 69.39 -16.13
CA SER A 277 -4.57 68.76 -17.02
C SER A 277 -3.49 68.02 -16.23
N SER A 278 -3.02 66.89 -16.77
CA SER A 278 -1.90 66.12 -16.22
C SER A 278 -0.60 66.94 -16.18
N GLU A 279 -0.39 67.84 -17.14
CA GLU A 279 0.78 68.74 -17.14
C GLU A 279 0.70 69.79 -16.03
N ALA A 280 -0.52 70.23 -15.69
CA ALA A 280 -0.74 71.14 -14.57
C ALA A 280 -0.49 70.44 -13.22
N VAL A 281 -0.76 69.13 -13.11
CA VAL A 281 -0.44 68.33 -11.93
C VAL A 281 1.06 68.19 -11.76
N GLU A 282 1.78 67.78 -12.80
CA GLU A 282 3.24 67.66 -12.73
C GLU A 282 3.88 69.03 -12.44
N ASN A 283 3.41 70.12 -13.08
CA ASN A 283 3.86 71.46 -12.75
C ASN A 283 3.53 71.86 -11.31
N ALA A 284 2.35 71.49 -10.77
CA ALA A 284 1.98 71.76 -9.38
C ALA A 284 2.80 70.96 -8.38
N ILE A 285 3.18 69.72 -8.70
CA ILE A 285 4.07 68.88 -7.88
C ILE A 285 5.50 69.45 -7.83
N HIS A 286 5.92 70.18 -8.86
CA HIS A 286 7.25 70.79 -8.94
C HIS A 286 7.28 72.28 -8.57
N SER A 287 6.13 72.96 -8.50
CA SER A 287 6.04 74.39 -8.19
C SER A 287 5.60 74.62 -6.74
N ASN A 288 6.41 75.39 -6.00
CA ASN A 288 6.30 75.63 -4.57
C ASN A 288 5.13 76.55 -4.18
N ARG A 289 3.91 76.28 -4.67
CA ARG A 289 2.70 77.06 -4.36
C ARG A 289 1.96 76.47 -3.15
N THR A 290 1.71 77.31 -2.16
CA THR A 290 1.27 76.97 -0.80
C THR A 290 -0.10 76.28 -0.67
N SER A 291 -0.95 76.27 -1.70
CA SER A 291 -2.29 75.68 -1.61
C SER A 291 -2.34 74.16 -1.77
N TRP A 292 -1.26 73.52 -2.25
CA TRP A 292 -1.21 72.07 -2.55
C TRP A 292 -0.10 71.31 -1.81
N GLN A 293 0.64 72.03 -0.97
CA GLN A 293 1.88 71.58 -0.32
C GLN A 293 1.71 70.27 0.48
N GLY A 294 0.56 70.04 1.13
CA GLY A 294 0.31 68.82 1.90
C GLY A 294 0.12 67.56 1.06
N ARG A 295 -0.53 67.66 -0.11
CA ARG A 295 -0.76 66.51 -1.01
C ARG A 295 0.49 66.21 -1.85
N GLU A 296 1.20 67.25 -2.26
CA GLU A 296 2.51 67.13 -2.90
C GLU A 296 3.52 66.44 -1.99
N GLU A 297 3.61 66.84 -0.72
CA GLU A 297 4.51 66.21 0.25
C GLU A 297 4.13 64.74 0.49
N GLN A 298 2.84 64.41 0.47
CA GLN A 298 2.38 63.03 0.57
C GLN A 298 2.76 62.18 -0.65
N ILE A 299 2.64 62.73 -1.86
CA ILE A 299 3.07 62.04 -3.09
C ILE A 299 4.59 61.83 -3.06
N ARG A 300 5.36 62.86 -2.73
CA ARG A 300 6.83 62.77 -2.63
C ARG A 300 7.28 61.73 -1.59
N LYS A 301 6.66 61.70 -0.41
CA LYS A 301 6.93 60.67 0.62
C LYS A 301 6.61 59.25 0.14
N LEU A 302 5.54 59.07 -0.63
CA LEU A 302 5.19 57.77 -1.20
C LEU A 302 6.15 57.36 -2.34
N GLU A 303 6.59 58.32 -3.16
CA GLU A 303 7.58 58.11 -4.22
C GLU A 303 8.95 57.73 -3.63
N ASP A 304 9.40 58.40 -2.57
CA ASP A 304 10.65 58.07 -1.86
C ASP A 304 10.58 56.68 -1.19
N ALA A 305 9.43 56.35 -0.57
CA ALA A 305 9.21 55.03 0.02
C ALA A 305 9.21 53.91 -1.04
N LEU A 306 8.59 54.17 -2.21
CA LEU A 306 8.64 53.26 -3.35
C LEU A 306 10.06 53.09 -3.88
N ALA A 307 10.82 54.17 -4.03
CA ALA A 307 12.21 54.11 -4.46
C ALA A 307 13.04 53.24 -3.50
N SER A 308 12.90 53.46 -2.19
CA SER A 308 13.57 52.65 -1.16
C SER A 308 13.18 51.16 -1.25
N MET A 309 11.89 50.81 -1.35
CA MET A 309 11.47 49.42 -1.49
C MET A 309 11.97 48.76 -2.79
N LYS A 310 12.00 49.50 -3.90
CA LYS A 310 12.56 49.01 -5.17
C LYS A 310 14.06 48.73 -5.06
N THR A 311 14.82 49.55 -4.34
CA THR A 311 16.25 49.27 -4.07
C THR A 311 16.45 48.00 -3.23
N LEU A 312 15.68 47.83 -2.15
CA LEU A 312 15.74 46.63 -1.31
C LEU A 312 15.41 45.35 -2.09
N LEU A 313 14.45 45.41 -3.02
CA LEU A 313 14.08 44.29 -3.86
C LEU A 313 15.19 43.94 -4.87
N ARG A 314 15.87 44.95 -5.41
CA ARG A 314 17.02 44.78 -6.31
C ARG A 314 18.22 44.17 -5.57
N GLU A 315 18.50 44.64 -4.36
CA GLU A 315 19.58 44.13 -3.51
C GLU A 315 19.31 42.69 -3.08
N SER A 316 18.07 42.39 -2.66
CA SER A 316 17.65 41.03 -2.30
C SER A 316 17.74 40.06 -3.49
N ARG A 317 17.38 40.51 -4.71
CA ARG A 317 17.56 39.71 -5.94
C ARG A 317 19.03 39.47 -6.27
N SER A 318 19.88 40.47 -6.05
CA SER A 318 21.33 40.36 -6.30
C SER A 318 22.00 39.41 -5.31
N ALA A 319 21.57 39.41 -4.04
CA ALA A 319 22.02 38.45 -3.03
C ALA A 319 21.65 37.00 -3.38
N THR A 320 20.49 36.77 -3.99
CA THR A 320 20.10 35.43 -4.47
C THR A 320 20.74 35.04 -5.80
N SER A 321 21.08 36.02 -6.65
CA SER A 321 21.69 35.80 -7.97
C SER A 321 23.20 35.55 -7.89
N ASN A 322 23.86 35.99 -6.81
CA ASN A 322 25.29 35.73 -6.57
C ASN A 322 25.55 34.40 -5.87
N ARG A 323 24.51 33.57 -5.69
CA ARG A 323 24.68 32.20 -5.24
C ARG A 323 25.37 31.45 -6.39
N SER A 324 26.67 31.20 -6.20
CA SER A 324 27.59 30.65 -7.21
C SER A 324 26.91 29.64 -8.12
N GLU A 325 27.12 29.72 -9.45
CA GLU A 325 26.59 28.73 -10.41
C GLU A 325 26.96 27.30 -9.99
N ALA A 326 28.14 27.12 -9.39
CA ALA A 326 28.54 25.84 -8.80
C ALA A 326 27.63 25.36 -7.65
N GLU A 327 27.04 26.29 -6.88
CA GLU A 327 26.04 25.99 -5.85
C GLU A 327 24.74 25.47 -6.48
N GLN A 328 24.31 26.10 -7.57
CA GLN A 328 23.11 25.69 -8.29
C GLN A 328 23.31 24.34 -9.00
N ASP A 329 24.48 24.12 -9.59
CA ASP A 329 24.82 22.86 -10.27
C ASP A 329 24.89 21.66 -9.31
N TRP A 330 25.41 21.83 -8.08
CA TRP A 330 25.37 20.73 -7.12
C TRP A 330 23.93 20.44 -6.67
N ARG A 331 23.07 21.46 -6.50
CA ARG A 331 21.65 21.25 -6.14
C ARG A 331 20.92 20.49 -7.23
N ILE A 332 21.16 20.85 -8.50
CA ILE A 332 20.58 20.16 -9.65
C ILE A 332 21.03 18.69 -9.67
N ARG A 333 22.33 18.42 -9.44
CA ARG A 333 22.85 17.05 -9.33
C ARG A 333 22.24 16.28 -8.16
N GLU A 334 22.10 16.91 -7.00
CA GLU A 334 21.52 16.29 -5.81
C GLU A 334 20.04 15.94 -6.02
N VAL A 335 19.26 16.86 -6.60
CA VAL A 335 17.85 16.61 -6.94
C VAL A 335 17.74 15.49 -7.97
N ARG A 336 18.59 15.48 -9.01
CA ARG A 336 18.61 14.41 -10.00
C ARG A 336 18.93 13.04 -9.38
N ALA A 337 19.92 12.98 -8.47
CA ALA A 337 20.26 11.75 -7.77
C ALA A 337 19.10 11.26 -6.88
N LYS A 338 18.42 12.17 -6.16
CA LYS A 338 17.23 11.84 -5.36
C LYS A 338 16.08 11.34 -6.23
N CYS A 339 15.86 11.95 -7.40
CA CYS A 339 14.87 11.48 -8.37
C CYS A 339 15.22 10.07 -8.84
N GLN A 340 16.45 9.83 -9.31
CA GLN A 340 16.90 8.51 -9.78
C GLN A 340 16.72 7.41 -8.72
N MET A 341 17.09 7.68 -7.46
CA MET A 341 16.84 6.72 -6.36
C MET A 341 15.35 6.45 -6.16
N ALA A 342 14.50 7.48 -6.25
CA ALA A 342 13.05 7.30 -6.16
C ALA A 342 12.47 6.51 -7.33
N GLU A 343 13.03 6.64 -8.54
CA GLU A 343 12.63 5.84 -9.70
C GLU A 343 12.97 4.37 -9.53
N VAL A 344 14.19 4.05 -9.07
CA VAL A 344 14.62 2.68 -8.79
C VAL A 344 13.76 2.04 -7.70
N GLU A 345 13.46 2.77 -6.62
CA GLU A 345 12.61 2.24 -5.55
C GLU A 345 11.17 2.04 -6.03
N ARG A 346 10.64 2.94 -6.88
CA ARG A 346 9.33 2.76 -7.53
C ARG A 346 9.31 1.49 -8.40
N ASP A 347 10.35 1.24 -9.20
CA ASP A 347 10.44 0.04 -10.04
C ASP A 347 10.54 -1.22 -9.20
N ARG A 348 11.34 -1.18 -8.12
CA ARG A 348 11.44 -2.27 -7.13
C ARG A 348 10.09 -2.58 -6.48
N LEU A 349 9.36 -1.55 -6.04
CA LEU A 349 8.02 -1.71 -5.44
C LEU A 349 7.02 -2.26 -6.47
N ASN A 350 7.15 -1.88 -7.74
CA ASN A 350 6.33 -2.40 -8.82
C ASN A 350 6.59 -3.90 -9.05
N GLU A 351 7.85 -4.34 -9.08
CA GLU A 351 8.20 -5.77 -9.17
C GLU A 351 7.69 -6.56 -7.96
N TYR A 352 7.83 -6.02 -6.75
CA TYR A 352 7.27 -6.65 -5.55
C TYR A 352 5.74 -6.80 -5.66
N THR A 353 5.06 -5.79 -6.16
CA THR A 353 3.61 -5.81 -6.39
C THR A 353 3.23 -6.88 -7.42
N LYS A 354 3.98 -7.03 -8.52
CA LYS A 354 3.77 -8.09 -9.52
C LYS A 354 3.94 -9.49 -8.93
N VAL A 355 4.98 -9.71 -8.11
CA VAL A 355 5.21 -11.00 -7.45
C VAL A 355 4.08 -11.33 -6.48
N LEU A 356 3.64 -10.35 -5.67
CA LEU A 356 2.51 -10.52 -4.76
C LEU A 356 1.21 -10.83 -5.50
N LEU A 357 0.91 -10.12 -6.59
CA LEU A 357 -0.25 -10.38 -7.45
C LEU A 357 -0.21 -11.78 -8.06
N SER A 358 0.97 -12.23 -8.53
CA SER A 358 1.16 -13.58 -9.05
C SER A 358 0.92 -14.65 -7.98
N ARG A 359 1.46 -14.45 -6.78
CA ARG A 359 1.25 -15.36 -5.63
C ARG A 359 -0.21 -15.41 -5.20
N LEU A 360 -0.88 -14.26 -5.17
CA LEU A 360 -2.31 -14.17 -4.87
C LEU A 360 -3.13 -14.97 -5.90
N LYS A 361 -2.86 -14.76 -7.19
CA LYS A 361 -3.53 -15.50 -8.29
C LYS A 361 -3.32 -17.01 -8.18
N THR A 362 -2.12 -17.47 -7.84
CA THR A 362 -1.83 -18.90 -7.61
C THR A 362 -2.54 -19.43 -6.36
N ALA A 363 -2.65 -18.63 -5.30
CA ALA A 363 -3.39 -19.01 -4.10
C ALA A 363 -4.90 -19.10 -4.37
N GLU A 364 -5.47 -18.14 -5.09
CA GLU A 364 -6.87 -18.16 -5.53
C GLU A 364 -7.16 -19.38 -6.41
N GLY A 365 -6.29 -19.68 -7.39
CA GLY A 365 -6.43 -20.86 -8.23
C GLY A 365 -6.41 -22.18 -7.44
N ARG A 366 -5.56 -22.29 -6.41
CA ARG A 366 -5.56 -23.45 -5.50
C ARG A 366 -6.83 -23.52 -4.65
N GLY A 367 -7.30 -22.37 -4.14
CA GLY A 367 -8.55 -22.28 -3.40
C GLY A 367 -9.76 -22.73 -4.23
N SER A 368 -9.86 -22.27 -5.48
CA SER A 368 -10.94 -22.68 -6.38
C SER A 368 -10.91 -24.18 -6.70
N LYS A 369 -9.73 -24.77 -6.92
CA LYS A 369 -9.58 -26.23 -7.12
C LYS A 369 -10.01 -27.02 -5.88
N ALA A 370 -9.54 -26.64 -4.70
CA ALA A 370 -9.91 -27.29 -3.45
C ALA A 370 -11.43 -27.21 -3.18
N GLU A 371 -12.04 -26.06 -3.47
CA GLU A 371 -13.49 -25.88 -3.35
C GLU A 371 -14.26 -26.76 -4.34
N GLN A 372 -13.78 -26.91 -5.58
CA GLN A 372 -14.37 -27.80 -6.56
C GLN A 372 -14.34 -29.26 -6.08
N VAL A 373 -13.20 -29.73 -5.58
CA VAL A 373 -13.04 -31.08 -5.02
C VAL A 373 -14.03 -31.29 -3.86
N LEU A 374 -14.13 -30.34 -2.92
CA LEU A 374 -15.12 -30.42 -1.83
C LEU A 374 -16.57 -30.48 -2.33
N ARG A 375 -16.92 -29.75 -3.40
CA ARG A 375 -18.25 -29.84 -4.02
C ARG A 375 -18.49 -31.20 -4.68
N GLU A 376 -17.47 -31.83 -5.25
CA GLU A 376 -17.56 -33.16 -5.84
C GLU A 376 -17.72 -34.24 -4.77
N GLU A 377 -16.92 -34.17 -3.70
CA GLU A 377 -17.03 -35.08 -2.54
C GLU A 377 -18.39 -34.96 -1.85
N ARG A 378 -18.90 -33.74 -1.63
CA ARG A 378 -20.27 -33.55 -1.12
C ARG A 378 -21.34 -34.17 -2.02
N ARG A 379 -21.17 -34.08 -3.35
CA ARG A 379 -22.07 -34.73 -4.32
C ARG A 379 -21.97 -36.25 -4.27
N LYS A 380 -20.77 -36.81 -4.12
CA LYS A 380 -20.56 -38.26 -3.94
C LYS A 380 -21.19 -38.75 -2.63
N SER A 381 -20.94 -38.05 -1.51
CA SER A 381 -21.53 -38.35 -0.21
C SER A 381 -23.06 -38.36 -0.25
N ALA A 382 -23.68 -37.33 -0.84
CA ALA A 382 -25.13 -37.26 -0.98
C ALA A 382 -25.72 -38.41 -1.82
N ARG A 383 -25.00 -38.89 -2.84
CA ARG A 383 -25.41 -40.07 -3.63
C ARG A 383 -25.33 -41.36 -2.82
N LEU A 384 -24.27 -41.53 -2.04
CA LEU A 384 -24.10 -42.70 -1.17
C LEU A 384 -25.17 -42.73 -0.07
N GLU A 385 -25.43 -41.59 0.57
CA GLU A 385 -26.53 -41.46 1.54
C GLU A 385 -27.88 -41.84 0.93
N HIS A 386 -28.16 -41.38 -0.30
CA HIS A 386 -29.39 -41.75 -1.00
C HIS A 386 -29.49 -43.25 -1.31
N LEU A 387 -28.38 -43.89 -1.70
CA LEU A 387 -28.34 -45.34 -1.93
C LEU A 387 -28.52 -46.14 -0.64
N LEU A 388 -27.92 -45.68 0.46
CA LEU A 388 -28.10 -46.30 1.79
C LEU A 388 -29.55 -46.18 2.26
N GLU A 389 -30.16 -45.00 2.12
CA GLU A 389 -31.57 -44.79 2.46
C GLU A 389 -32.48 -45.69 1.60
N LYS A 390 -32.22 -45.77 0.29
CA LYS A 390 -32.95 -46.68 -0.60
C LYS A 390 -32.81 -48.14 -0.17
N ALA A 391 -31.61 -48.60 0.17
CA ALA A 391 -31.38 -49.96 0.65
C ALA A 391 -32.09 -50.21 2.00
N HIS A 392 -32.10 -49.24 2.92
CA HIS A 392 -32.85 -49.34 4.17
C HIS A 392 -34.36 -49.45 3.94
N ILE A 393 -34.92 -48.69 2.99
CA ILE A 393 -36.33 -48.80 2.59
C ILE A 393 -36.62 -50.20 2.02
N GLU A 394 -35.77 -50.70 1.12
CA GLU A 394 -35.92 -52.03 0.50
C GLU A 394 -35.89 -53.16 1.55
N ILE A 395 -35.00 -53.11 2.54
CA ILE A 395 -34.95 -54.08 3.65
C ILE A 395 -36.23 -54.01 4.49
N ARG A 396 -36.66 -52.79 4.86
CA ARG A 396 -37.86 -52.57 5.67
C ARG A 396 -39.12 -53.07 4.98
N ASP A 397 -39.24 -52.86 3.67
CA ASP A 397 -40.39 -53.31 2.89
C ASP A 397 -40.35 -54.84 2.71
N SER A 398 -39.17 -55.44 2.55
CA SER A 398 -38.98 -56.89 2.44
C SER A 398 -39.39 -57.65 3.71
N ASP A 399 -39.08 -57.11 4.90
CA ASP A 399 -39.44 -57.73 6.19
C ASP A 399 -40.95 -57.72 6.48
N SER A 400 -41.70 -56.84 5.83
CA SER A 400 -43.17 -56.78 6.00
C SER A 400 -43.92 -57.88 5.23
N GLY A 401 -43.23 -58.61 4.35
CA GLY A 401 -43.80 -59.61 3.46
C GLY A 401 -43.34 -61.04 3.74
N LYS A 402 -44.02 -61.73 4.66
CA LYS A 402 -44.03 -63.20 4.85
C LYS A 402 -42.80 -63.81 5.54
N SER A 403 -43.03 -64.13 6.82
CA SER A 403 -42.46 -65.31 7.47
C SER A 403 -42.75 -66.59 6.66
N SER A 404 -41.78 -67.08 5.88
CA SER A 404 -41.55 -68.53 5.77
C SER A 404 -40.17 -68.82 5.21
N ILE A 405 -39.29 -69.28 6.10
CA ILE A 405 -38.43 -70.46 5.91
C ILE A 405 -37.66 -70.49 4.57
N SER A 406 -36.38 -70.11 4.60
CA SER A 406 -35.33 -71.00 4.08
C SER A 406 -33.96 -70.52 4.54
N SER A 407 -33.48 -71.17 5.60
CA SER A 407 -32.08 -71.19 5.98
C SER A 407 -31.29 -71.91 4.90
N ARG A 408 -30.33 -71.24 4.26
CA ARG A 408 -29.00 -71.76 3.87
C ARG A 408 -28.40 -70.92 2.74
N ASN A 409 -27.43 -70.07 3.06
CA ASN A 409 -26.02 -70.31 2.74
C ASN A 409 -25.18 -69.08 3.10
N GLY A 410 -24.13 -69.33 3.89
CA GLY A 410 -23.22 -68.32 4.40
C GLY A 410 -22.44 -67.63 3.28
N ALA A 411 -22.73 -66.35 3.07
CA ALA A 411 -21.79 -65.42 2.47
C ALA A 411 -20.95 -64.84 3.62
N SER A 412 -19.68 -65.23 3.67
CA SER A 412 -18.71 -64.76 4.65
C SER A 412 -18.50 -63.24 4.50
N PRO A 413 -18.59 -62.44 5.57
CA PRO A 413 -18.32 -60.99 5.54
C PRO A 413 -16.91 -60.61 5.06
N ALA A 414 -16.00 -61.57 4.93
CA ALA A 414 -14.62 -61.37 4.50
C ALA A 414 -14.43 -61.08 3.00
N GLN A 415 -15.49 -61.13 2.18
CA GLN A 415 -15.41 -60.83 0.74
C GLN A 415 -15.65 -59.35 0.38
N ILE A 416 -16.10 -58.52 1.32
CA ILE A 416 -16.40 -57.10 1.08
C ILE A 416 -15.13 -56.21 1.14
N MET A 417 -14.00 -56.74 1.63
CA MET A 417 -12.72 -55.99 1.71
C MET A 417 -11.73 -56.28 0.57
N ARG A 418 -12.19 -56.84 -0.56
CA ARG A 418 -11.36 -57.01 -1.77
C ARG A 418 -11.68 -55.98 -2.87
N HIS A 419 -12.01 -54.75 -2.50
CA HIS A 419 -12.06 -53.65 -3.47
C HIS A 419 -10.64 -53.15 -3.73
N GLY A 420 -10.11 -53.50 -4.91
CA GLY A 420 -8.85 -52.95 -5.43
C GLY A 420 -8.96 -51.48 -5.87
N GLU A 421 -10.08 -50.82 -5.60
CA GLU A 421 -10.35 -49.42 -5.95
C GLU A 421 -9.56 -48.46 -5.04
N ASP A 422 -9.41 -48.77 -3.74
CA ASP A 422 -8.60 -47.98 -2.79
C ASP A 422 -7.13 -47.85 -3.22
N ARG A 423 -6.60 -48.86 -3.94
CA ARG A 423 -5.23 -48.83 -4.42
C ARG A 423 -5.06 -47.88 -5.61
N HIS A 424 -6.07 -47.72 -6.45
CA HIS A 424 -6.01 -46.80 -7.58
C HIS A 424 -6.17 -45.35 -7.09
N GLU A 425 -7.05 -45.10 -6.12
CA GLU A 425 -7.21 -43.77 -5.52
C GLU A 425 -5.92 -43.31 -4.82
N LEU A 426 -5.23 -44.19 -4.10
CA LEU A 426 -3.93 -43.88 -3.48
C LEU A 426 -2.84 -43.57 -4.53
N VAL A 427 -2.84 -44.26 -5.67
CA VAL A 427 -1.88 -44.00 -6.75
C VAL A 427 -2.15 -42.64 -7.39
N GLU A 428 -3.42 -42.31 -7.63
CA GLU A 428 -3.81 -41.00 -8.19
C GLU A 428 -3.49 -39.85 -7.23
N GLU A 429 -3.72 -40.03 -5.92
CA GLU A 429 -3.35 -39.07 -4.88
C GLU A 429 -1.82 -38.86 -4.81
N ILE A 430 -1.03 -39.94 -4.89
CA ILE A 430 0.43 -39.86 -4.94
C ILE A 430 0.89 -39.10 -6.20
N GLU A 431 0.28 -39.34 -7.36
CA GLU A 431 0.61 -38.60 -8.59
C GLU A 431 0.28 -37.11 -8.49
N ILE A 432 -0.86 -36.75 -7.89
CA ILE A 432 -1.24 -35.36 -7.65
C ILE A 432 -0.24 -34.69 -6.71
N LEU A 433 0.08 -35.31 -5.57
CA LEU A 433 1.05 -34.78 -4.61
C LEU A 433 2.46 -34.64 -5.21
N THR A 434 2.86 -35.58 -6.08
CA THR A 434 4.14 -35.51 -6.78
C THR A 434 4.20 -34.32 -7.74
N ARG A 435 3.09 -34.06 -8.45
CA ARG A 435 2.96 -32.89 -9.33
C ARG A 435 3.01 -31.58 -8.54
N GLU A 436 2.29 -31.50 -7.42
CA GLU A 436 2.30 -30.32 -6.54
C GLU A 436 3.68 -30.06 -5.93
N LEU A 437 4.40 -31.12 -5.51
CA LEU A 437 5.78 -30.99 -5.03
C LEU A 437 6.73 -30.49 -6.11
N SER A 438 6.55 -30.92 -7.36
CA SER A 438 7.31 -30.41 -8.51
C SER A 438 7.07 -28.92 -8.74
N ASP A 439 5.81 -28.48 -8.69
CA ASP A 439 5.44 -27.07 -8.86
C ASP A 439 6.03 -26.18 -7.74
N VAL A 440 6.00 -26.66 -6.49
CA VAL A 440 6.60 -25.94 -5.35
C VAL A 440 8.13 -25.85 -5.50
N ARG A 441 8.79 -26.88 -6.03
CA ARG A 441 10.24 -26.84 -6.30
C ARG A 441 10.56 -25.82 -7.39
N SER A 442 9.83 -25.84 -8.50
CA SER A 442 9.98 -24.87 -9.59
C SER A 442 9.79 -23.42 -9.11
N LEU A 443 8.76 -23.16 -8.30
CA LEU A 443 8.53 -21.83 -7.74
C LEU A 443 9.67 -21.37 -6.82
N ARG A 444 10.22 -22.27 -5.99
CA ARG A 444 11.36 -21.97 -5.13
C ARG A 444 12.62 -21.64 -5.95
N GLU A 445 12.82 -22.32 -7.06
CA GLU A 445 13.95 -22.09 -7.96
C GLU A 445 13.85 -20.71 -8.65
N GLN A 446 12.65 -20.32 -9.10
CA GLN A 446 12.38 -18.97 -9.62
C GLN A 446 12.60 -17.88 -8.56
N ASP A 447 12.15 -18.08 -7.33
CA ASP A 447 12.39 -17.14 -6.23
C ASP A 447 13.90 -16.97 -5.98
N LEU A 448 14.68 -18.06 -5.99
CA LEU A 448 16.14 -18.00 -5.82
C LEU A 448 16.83 -17.24 -6.96
N GLU A 449 16.42 -17.47 -8.20
CA GLU A 449 16.95 -16.76 -9.37
C GLU A 449 16.66 -15.25 -9.28
N MET A 450 15.45 -14.87 -8.86
CA MET A 450 15.07 -13.47 -8.63
C MET A 450 15.93 -12.82 -7.53
N TYR A 451 16.14 -13.50 -6.39
CA TYR A 451 16.99 -12.96 -5.33
C TYR A 451 18.45 -12.83 -5.76
N GLN A 452 18.96 -13.77 -6.55
CA GLN A 452 20.30 -13.70 -7.11
C GLN A 452 20.45 -12.51 -8.06
N LYS A 453 19.46 -12.28 -8.93
CA LYS A 453 19.42 -11.11 -9.81
C LYS A 453 19.40 -9.80 -9.01
N LEU A 454 18.54 -9.71 -8.00
CA LEU A 454 18.46 -8.52 -7.13
C LEU A 454 19.79 -8.22 -6.42
N ALA A 455 20.48 -9.26 -5.95
CA ALA A 455 21.79 -9.11 -5.33
C ALA A 455 22.85 -8.58 -6.32
N LEU A 456 22.83 -9.06 -7.58
CA LEU A 456 23.72 -8.57 -8.63
C LEU A 456 23.42 -7.12 -9.02
N ASP A 457 22.14 -6.76 -9.17
CA ASP A 457 21.75 -5.39 -9.51
C ASP A 457 22.12 -4.41 -8.38
N THR A 458 21.92 -4.81 -7.13
CA THR A 458 22.35 -4.02 -5.96
C THR A 458 23.86 -3.80 -5.97
N ARG A 459 24.65 -4.83 -6.31
CA ARG A 459 26.11 -4.72 -6.43
C ARG A 459 26.52 -3.74 -7.52
N LYS A 460 25.90 -3.80 -8.71
CA LYS A 460 26.17 -2.86 -9.80
C LYS A 460 25.87 -1.42 -9.42
N VAL A 461 24.77 -1.18 -8.70
CA VAL A 461 24.44 0.17 -8.19
C VAL A 461 25.52 0.64 -7.23
N MET A 462 25.95 -0.20 -6.28
CA MET A 462 27.03 0.16 -5.36
C MET A 462 28.36 0.42 -6.07
N GLU A 463 28.71 -0.36 -7.09
CA GLU A 463 29.90 -0.14 -7.93
C GLU A 463 29.82 1.20 -8.70
N SER A 464 28.65 1.57 -9.20
CA SER A 464 28.44 2.86 -9.89
C SER A 464 28.48 4.08 -8.96
N MET A 465 28.18 3.87 -7.67
CA MET A 465 28.24 4.91 -6.64
C MET A 465 29.62 5.03 -5.97
N ALA A 466 30.51 4.05 -6.18
CA ALA A 466 31.86 4.13 -5.67
C ALA A 466 32.57 5.33 -6.32
N PRO A 467 33.14 6.26 -5.53
CA PRO A 467 33.87 7.39 -6.09
C PRO A 467 35.02 6.86 -6.94
N MET A 468 35.10 7.30 -8.20
CA MET A 468 36.27 7.06 -9.04
C MET A 468 37.46 7.76 -8.38
N ASN A 469 38.28 6.97 -7.69
CA ASN A 469 39.56 7.41 -7.13
C ASN A 469 40.61 7.59 -8.22
#